data_AF-A0AAN1VQL3-F1
#
_entry.id   AF-A0AAN1VQL3-F1
#
_cell.length_a   1.000
_cell.length_b   1.000
_cell.length_c   1.000
_cell.angle_alpha   90.00
_cell.angle_beta   90.00
_cell.angle_gamma   90.00
#
_symmetry.space_group_name_H-M   'P 1'
#
loop_
_entity.id
_entity.type
_entity.pdbx_description
1 polymer ?
#
loop_
_entity_poly.entity_id
_entity_poly.type
_entity_poly.pdbx_seq_one_letter_code
_entity_poly.pdbx_strand_id
1 'polypeptide(L)'
;MALGALLIQKKYHYSDEEAVAQIQENPYLQFFVGLPGYQEEAPFEASSMVRFRKRLDEVTLMQINEKILSYNPKDDDNIPPTDGSNSGILTLDATCANIRRIRSY
;
A
#
# COMPACT_ATOMS: atom_id res chain seq x y z
N MET A 1 -15.20 7.04 -3.64
CA MET A 1 -16.02 6.03 -2.95
C MET A 1 -15.93 4.64 -3.56
N ALA A 2 -16.47 4.39 -4.76
CA ALA A 2 -16.57 3.03 -5.34
C ALA A 2 -15.25 2.23 -5.37
N LEU A 3 -14.15 2.84 -5.84
CA LEU A 3 -12.83 2.19 -5.91
C LEU A 3 -12.29 1.80 -4.53
N GLY A 4 -12.44 2.69 -3.55
CA GLY A 4 -12.01 2.45 -2.16
C GLY A 4 -12.81 1.34 -1.48
N ALA A 5 -14.14 1.34 -1.66
CA ALA A 5 -15.01 0.31 -1.12
C ALA A 5 -14.68 -1.08 -1.70
N LEU A 6 -14.45 -1.18 -3.01
CA LEU A 6 -14.04 -2.43 -3.65
C LEU A 6 -12.66 -2.89 -3.21
N LEU A 7 -11.71 -1.98 -2.99
CA LEU A 7 -10.38 -2.33 -2.52
C LEU A 7 -10.43 -2.92 -1.11
N ILE A 8 -11.19 -2.31 -0.20
CA ILE A 8 -11.40 -2.83 1.17
C ILE A 8 -12.02 -4.21 1.10
N GLN A 9 -13.08 -4.37 0.30
CA GLN A 9 -13.74 -5.66 0.11
C GLN A 9 -12.75 -6.74 -0.36
N LYS A 10 -11.93 -6.44 -1.37
CA LYS A 10 -10.96 -7.39 -1.92
C LYS A 10 -9.80 -7.69 -0.97
N LYS A 11 -9.33 -6.70 -0.21
CA LYS A 11 -8.21 -6.84 0.73
C LYS A 11 -8.55 -7.70 1.93
N TYR A 12 -9.76 -7.56 2.46
CA TYR A 12 -10.20 -8.24 3.68
C TYR A 12 -11.16 -9.41 3.41
N HIS A 13 -11.54 -9.63 2.15
CA HIS A 13 -12.47 -10.68 1.72
C HIS A 13 -13.86 -10.61 2.39
N TYR A 14 -14.34 -9.41 2.68
CA TYR A 14 -15.65 -9.18 3.30
C TYR A 14 -16.82 -9.42 2.33
N SER A 15 -17.96 -9.80 2.88
CA SER A 15 -19.26 -9.70 2.20
C SER A 15 -19.62 -8.23 1.92
N ASP A 16 -20.60 -8.01 1.05
CA ASP A 16 -21.05 -6.68 0.63
C ASP A 16 -21.60 -5.89 1.83
N GLU A 17 -22.36 -6.55 2.69
CA GLU A 17 -22.93 -5.99 3.91
C GLU A 17 -21.84 -5.72 4.96
N GLU A 18 -20.92 -6.67 5.16
CA GLU A 18 -19.80 -6.53 6.10
C GLU A 18 -18.87 -5.39 5.70
N ALA A 19 -18.56 -5.25 4.40
CA ALA A 19 -17.72 -4.16 3.91
C ALA A 19 -18.35 -2.79 4.22
N VAL A 20 -19.67 -2.65 4.08
CA VAL A 20 -20.41 -1.43 4.44
C VAL A 20 -20.35 -1.19 5.94
N ALA A 21 -20.61 -2.22 6.75
CA ALA A 21 -20.54 -2.13 8.20
C ALA A 21 -19.14 -1.70 8.68
N GLN A 22 -18.08 -2.29 8.11
CA GLN A 22 -16.70 -1.94 8.44
C GLN A 22 -16.36 -0.50 8.05
N ILE A 23 -16.85 -0.03 6.90
CA ILE A 23 -16.68 1.37 6.49
C ILE A 23 -17.42 2.30 7.46
N GLN A 24 -18.62 1.94 7.90
CA GLN A 24 -19.39 2.72 8.86
C GLN A 24 -18.71 2.78 10.25
N GLU A 25 -18.25 1.65 10.76
CA GLU A 25 -17.64 1.56 12.10
C GLU A 25 -16.29 2.26 12.20
N ASN A 26 -15.53 2.32 11.10
CA ASN A 26 -14.15 2.81 11.13
C ASN A 26 -14.00 4.18 10.44
N PRO A 27 -13.75 5.28 11.20
CA PRO A 27 -13.55 6.61 10.64
C PRO A 27 -12.42 6.66 9.58
N TYR A 28 -11.38 5.85 9.75
CA TYR A 28 -10.29 5.78 8.77
C TYR A 28 -10.77 5.26 7.41
N LEU A 29 -11.62 4.23 7.41
CA LEU A 29 -12.17 3.68 6.18
C LEU A 29 -13.14 4.67 5.51
N GLN A 30 -13.87 5.47 6.30
CA GLN A 30 -14.70 6.56 5.77
C GLN A 30 -13.88 7.61 5.03
N PHE A 31 -12.78 8.10 5.63
CA PHE A 31 -11.87 9.02 4.95
C PHE A 31 -11.22 8.38 3.72
N PHE A 32 -10.86 7.09 3.79
CA PHE A 32 -10.27 6.36 2.68
C PHE A 32 -11.20 6.26 1.47
N VAL A 33 -12.50 6.03 1.68
CA VAL A 33 -13.47 6.02 0.58
C VAL A 33 -13.75 7.43 0.04
N GLY A 34 -13.32 8.48 0.74
CA GLY A 34 -13.40 9.88 0.33
C GLY A 34 -14.54 10.67 0.96
N LEU A 35 -15.01 10.28 2.15
CA LEU A 35 -15.99 11.07 2.91
C LEU A 35 -15.29 12.28 3.58
N PRO A 36 -15.94 13.45 3.62
CA PRO A 36 -15.35 14.68 4.17
C PRO A 36 -15.22 14.68 5.70
N GLY A 37 -15.91 13.76 6.38
CA GLY A 37 -15.92 13.64 7.83
C GLY A 37 -16.61 12.36 8.26
N TYR A 38 -16.50 12.03 9.54
CA TYR A 38 -17.13 10.86 10.12
C TYR A 38 -18.66 11.01 10.15
N GLN A 39 -19.36 9.96 9.75
CA GLN A 39 -20.81 9.86 9.77
C GLN A 39 -21.20 8.54 10.45
N GLU A 40 -22.17 8.58 11.36
CA GLU A 40 -22.70 7.36 12.00
C GLU A 40 -23.56 6.54 11.06
N GLU A 41 -24.14 7.15 10.03
CA GLU A 41 -25.01 6.47 9.08
C GLU A 41 -24.19 5.77 7.98
N ALA A 42 -24.71 4.65 7.48
CA ALA A 42 -24.04 3.91 6.42
C ALA A 42 -23.93 4.79 5.15
N PRO A 43 -22.72 5.02 4.61
CA PRO A 43 -22.54 5.95 3.50
C PRO A 43 -23.12 5.47 2.17
N PHE A 44 -23.38 4.17 2.04
CA PHE A 44 -24.07 3.56 0.91
C PHE A 44 -24.68 2.20 1.31
N GLU A 45 -25.70 1.77 0.57
CA GLU A 45 -26.33 0.47 0.77
C GLU A 45 -25.48 -0.66 0.16
N ALA A 46 -25.50 -1.87 0.74
CA ALA A 46 -24.81 -3.05 0.21
C ALA A 46 -25.15 -3.34 -1.26
N SER A 47 -26.39 -3.05 -1.68
CA SER A 47 -26.83 -3.14 -3.09
C SER A 47 -25.97 -2.31 -4.06
N SER A 48 -25.36 -1.23 -3.57
CA SER A 48 -24.48 -0.35 -4.34
C SER A 48 -23.13 -0.99 -4.66
N MET A 49 -22.68 -1.95 -3.84
CA MET A 49 -21.44 -2.70 -4.10
C MET A 49 -21.52 -3.49 -5.41
N VAL A 50 -22.67 -4.07 -5.72
CA VAL A 50 -22.92 -4.75 -7.00
C VAL A 50 -22.80 -3.78 -8.17
N ARG A 51 -23.33 -2.56 -8.03
CA ARG A 51 -23.21 -1.51 -9.06
C ARG A 51 -21.76 -1.06 -9.23
N PHE A 52 -20.98 -0.98 -8.15
CA PHE A 52 -19.57 -0.63 -8.21
C PHE A 52 -18.75 -1.69 -8.95
N ARG A 53 -18.98 -2.98 -8.70
CA ARG A 53 -18.30 -4.06 -9.45
C ARG A 53 -18.60 -4.03 -10.94
N LYS A 54 -19.86 -3.84 -11.32
CA LYS A 54 -20.24 -3.75 -12.75
C LYS A 54 -19.58 -2.58 -13.47
N ARG A 55 -19.24 -1.52 -12.73
CA ARG A 55 -18.65 -0.29 -13.28
C ARG A 55 -17.12 -0.30 -13.26
N LEU A 56 -16.52 -1.03 -12.34
CA LEU A 56 -15.09 -1.32 -12.25
C LEU A 56 -14.86 -2.77 -12.63
N ASP A 57 -15.17 -3.06 -13.89
CA ASP A 57 -15.02 -4.39 -14.44
C ASP A 57 -13.54 -4.79 -14.54
N GLU A 58 -13.28 -6.07 -14.69
CA GLU A 58 -11.93 -6.65 -14.77
C GLU A 58 -11.10 -5.99 -15.88
N VAL A 59 -11.75 -5.61 -16.98
CA VAL A 59 -11.15 -4.84 -18.08
C VAL A 59 -10.64 -3.48 -17.63
N THR A 60 -11.41 -2.75 -16.81
CA THR A 60 -10.99 -1.43 -16.30
C THR A 60 -9.86 -1.56 -15.29
N LEU A 61 -9.88 -2.60 -14.45
CA LEU A 61 -8.80 -2.88 -13.51
C LEU A 61 -7.50 -3.25 -14.23
N MET A 62 -7.58 -4.05 -15.30
CA MET A 62 -6.43 -4.40 -16.13
C MET A 62 -5.83 -3.16 -16.82
N GLN A 63 -6.67 -2.26 -17.35
CA GLN A 63 -6.21 -0.99 -17.91
C GLN A 63 -5.53 -0.08 -16.87
N ILE A 64 -6.03 -0.08 -15.64
CA ILE A 64 -5.39 0.66 -14.54
C ILE A 64 -4.03 0.03 -14.20
N ASN A 65 -3.95 -1.31 -14.15
CA ASN A 65 -2.70 -2.02 -13.90
C ASN A 65 -1.65 -1.74 -14.99
N GLU A 66 -2.04 -1.79 -16.26
CA GLU A 66 -1.20 -1.42 -17.42
C GLU A 66 -0.69 0.02 -17.31
N LYS A 67 -1.55 0.97 -16.94
CA LYS A 67 -1.14 2.36 -16.70
C LYS A 67 -0.15 2.46 -15.54
N ILE A 68 -0.37 1.77 -14.42
CA ILE A 68 0.57 1.82 -13.29
C ILE A 68 1.95 1.27 -13.73
N LEU A 69 1.98 0.19 -14.51
CA LEU A 69 3.21 -0.39 -15.06
C LEU A 69 3.91 0.56 -16.05
N SER A 70 3.17 1.29 -16.89
CA SER A 70 3.78 2.23 -17.83
C SER A 70 4.42 3.45 -17.16
N TYR A 71 3.96 3.80 -15.95
CA TYR A 71 4.52 4.92 -15.17
C TYR A 71 5.72 4.51 -14.30
N ASN A 72 5.92 3.21 -14.07
CA ASN A 72 7.18 2.66 -13.58
C ASN A 72 7.97 2.18 -14.81
N PRO A 73 8.77 3.03 -15.48
CA PRO A 73 9.76 2.48 -16.39
C PRO A 73 10.56 1.49 -15.56
N LYS A 74 10.50 0.21 -15.94
CA LYS A 74 11.56 -0.71 -15.55
C LYS A 74 12.81 -0.01 -16.04
N ASP A 75 13.66 0.42 -15.13
CA ASP A 75 15.02 0.78 -15.49
C ASP A 75 15.50 -0.38 -16.38
N ASP A 76 15.79 0.00 -17.62
CA ASP A 76 16.34 -0.88 -18.63
C ASP A 76 17.75 -1.23 -18.16
N ASP A 77 17.83 -2.22 -17.26
CA ASP A 77 19.05 -2.92 -16.96
C ASP A 77 19.36 -3.88 -18.12
N ASN A 78 19.63 -3.27 -19.29
CA ASN A 78 20.66 -3.72 -20.21
C ASN A 78 21.98 -3.79 -19.40
N ILE A 79 22.13 -4.83 -18.59
CA ILE A 79 23.39 -5.18 -17.95
C ILE A 79 24.19 -5.94 -19.03
N PRO A 80 25.18 -5.33 -19.70
CA PRO A 80 26.19 -6.13 -20.38
C PRO A 80 26.83 -7.04 -19.32
N PRO A 81 27.26 -8.27 -19.64
CA PRO A 81 27.86 -9.15 -18.66
C PRO A 81 29.16 -8.50 -18.17
N THR A 82 29.11 -7.82 -17.02
CA THR A 82 30.30 -7.27 -16.39
C THR A 82 30.93 -8.36 -15.55
N ASP A 83 32.01 -8.89 -16.09
CA ASP A 83 33.05 -9.59 -15.34
C ASP A 83 33.53 -8.70 -14.19
N GLY A 84 33.66 -9.31 -13.00
CA GLY A 84 34.61 -8.93 -11.97
C GLY A 84 34.46 -7.57 -11.28
N SER A 85 33.88 -7.57 -10.08
CA SER A 85 34.45 -6.97 -8.86
C SER A 85 33.34 -6.64 -7.86
N ASN A 86 33.20 -7.46 -6.83
CA ASN A 86 32.33 -7.18 -5.69
C ASN A 86 32.97 -6.10 -4.79
N SER A 87 32.65 -4.84 -5.04
CA SER A 87 33.01 -3.72 -4.15
C SER A 87 32.09 -3.68 -2.91
N GLY A 88 32.18 -4.72 -2.08
CA GLY A 88 31.59 -4.71 -0.75
C GLY A 88 32.37 -3.77 0.16
N ILE A 89 31.82 -2.59 0.46
CA ILE A 89 32.31 -1.74 1.55
C ILE A 89 31.92 -2.41 2.87
N LEU A 90 32.90 -2.97 3.57
CA LEU A 90 32.77 -3.50 4.94
C LEU A 90 32.76 -2.34 5.94
N THR A 91 31.57 -1.87 6.32
CA THR A 91 31.40 -0.99 7.47
C THR A 91 31.53 -1.83 8.75
N LEU A 92 32.75 -1.87 9.29
CA LEU A 92 33.07 -2.42 10.60
C LEU A 92 32.45 -1.52 11.69
N ASP A 93 31.24 -1.85 12.15
CA ASP A 93 30.72 -1.28 13.39
C ASP A 93 31.43 -1.97 14.57
N ALA A 94 32.58 -1.42 14.95
CA ALA A 94 33.15 -1.66 16.26
C ALA A 94 32.74 -0.47 17.13
N THR A 95 31.81 -0.72 18.06
CA THR A 95 31.53 0.15 19.20
C THR A 95 32.83 0.62 19.86
N CYS A 96 33.26 1.85 19.56
CA CYS A 96 34.36 2.54 20.23
C CYS A 96 33.89 3.01 21.61
N ALA A 97 33.95 2.13 22.62
CA ALA A 97 33.83 2.57 24.01
C ALA A 97 35.10 3.34 24.41
N ASN A 98 34.98 4.67 24.40
CA ASN A 98 35.97 5.60 24.92
C ASN A 98 35.98 5.53 26.46
N ILE A 99 36.92 4.79 27.07
CA ILE A 99 37.18 4.91 28.52
C ILE A 99 38.49 5.67 28.72
N ARG A 100 38.32 6.88 29.25
CA ARG A 100 39.36 7.82 29.61
C ARG A 100 40.31 7.24 30.66
N ARG A 101 41.60 7.43 30.40
CA ARG A 101 42.73 7.53 31.33
C ARG A 101 42.34 8.13 32.69
N ILE A 102 42.52 7.37 33.79
CA ILE A 102 42.87 7.93 35.11
C ILE A 102 44.00 7.06 35.70
N ARG A 103 45.03 7.76 36.21
CA ARG A 103 46.29 7.28 36.81
C ARG A 103 46.11 6.72 38.24
N SER A 104 47.14 5.98 38.68
CA SER A 104 47.61 5.69 40.06
C SER A 104 46.64 4.91 40.96
N TYR A 105 47.04 3.85 41.65
CA TYR A 105 48.29 3.60 42.38
C TYR A 105 48.85 2.20 42.11
#